data_AF-A0A353B6V9-F1
#
_entry.id   AF-A0A353B6V9-F1
#
_cell.length_a   1.000
_cell.length_b   1.000
_cell.length_c   1.000
_cell.angle_alpha   90.00
_cell.angle_beta   90.00
_cell.angle_gamma   90.00
#
_symmetry.space_group_name_H-M   'P 1'
#
loop_
_entity.id
_entity.type
_entity.pdbx_description
1 polymer ?
#
loop_
_entity_poly.entity_id
_entity_poly.type
_entity_poly.pdbx_seq_one_letter_code
_entity_poly.pdbx_strand_id
1 'polypeptide(L)'
;MACLEIPERNVALALTFLMIAVPVHCSAQSSADLRDEVSYTNDIRPIVNNFCTACHAGDDPEGEFVLTSYKDVVKHMKQGNLAERINDADDPMPPAGLMPAYMRRMFRVWADQGYINQGSKKANAGRKQMQEFKPPRISPVDINKQGFELLEYLQGHWVGSMNLMGQDFEWWAFDYRPISTSHIHAIFEGGTIGNLFTSFFVTEFNGKRTIMARNGGLLNGIYRTSYFVLENVSYGRDWAYYRLVDAYGGSDIMYMELTFRADTLQFKAFTSRFGLTAPRPHMDFQAKRMHPELATQAAKAVGFPKNVIDFDFSKGLPKPTWANDYPMTSATYIWEGANGQDEASRQPMPSIVEMGRLAKDPRRIDQMPYVSQLDVSVKRTSLTKGKKLLVYLSRDALVDARGRFIKQYGYIREDLLNTLLSFPELAKNQSRFKFTYLHPGSYYLTVIADMDDDGFPSPGDVTHSRRKLTVSPSSTSSVTINDLTVRN
;
A
#
# COMPACT_ATOMS: atom_id res chain seq x y z
N MET A 1 -57.28 43.74 16.34
CA MET A 1 -58.59 44.03 16.96
C MET A 1 -58.76 43.05 18.10
N ALA A 2 -58.90 43.58 19.32
CA ALA A 2 -59.23 42.81 20.51
C ALA A 2 -60.60 42.13 20.34
N CYS A 3 -60.85 41.04 21.05
CA CYS A 3 -61.73 41.10 22.23
C CYS A 3 -61.90 39.73 22.90
N LEU A 4 -61.77 39.79 24.22
CA LEU A 4 -62.27 38.86 25.24
C LEU A 4 -63.82 38.83 25.24
N GLU A 5 -64.42 37.74 25.73
CA GLU A 5 -65.15 37.66 27.03
C GLU A 5 -65.79 36.25 27.23
N ILE A 6 -65.40 35.44 28.24
CA ILE A 6 -66.02 35.06 29.58
C ILE A 6 -67.48 34.49 29.52
N PRO A 7 -68.07 33.76 30.52
CA PRO A 7 -67.59 32.87 31.62
C PRO A 7 -68.34 31.51 31.83
N GLU A 8 -67.66 30.64 32.61
CA GLU A 8 -68.06 29.75 33.72
C GLU A 8 -69.44 29.07 33.88
N ARG A 9 -69.39 27.77 34.27
CA ARG A 9 -69.98 27.30 35.55
C ARG A 9 -69.43 25.94 36.05
N ASN A 10 -69.10 25.93 37.34
CA ASN A 10 -68.64 24.82 38.19
C ASN A 10 -69.69 23.72 38.43
N VAL A 11 -69.26 22.46 38.70
CA VAL A 11 -69.43 21.73 39.99
C VAL A 11 -68.92 20.27 39.90
N ALA A 12 -67.98 19.98 40.83
CA ALA A 12 -67.55 18.74 41.50
C ALA A 12 -67.99 17.32 41.08
N LEU A 13 -67.00 16.40 41.04
CA LEU A 13 -67.00 15.21 41.90
C LEU A 13 -65.56 14.69 42.11
N ALA A 14 -65.16 14.53 43.37
CA ALA A 14 -63.90 13.93 43.80
C ALA A 14 -64.14 12.51 44.34
N LEU A 15 -63.28 11.55 44.01
CA LEU A 15 -63.06 10.36 44.85
C LEU A 15 -61.65 9.78 44.63
N THR A 16 -60.77 10.21 45.53
CA THR A 16 -59.71 9.48 46.25
C THR A 16 -59.31 8.08 45.77
N PHE A 17 -58.02 7.90 45.42
CA PHE A 17 -57.35 6.62 45.59
C PHE A 17 -55.98 6.79 46.27
N LEU A 18 -55.78 5.92 47.24
CA LEU A 18 -54.84 5.92 48.35
C LEU A 18 -53.44 5.41 47.92
N MET A 19 -52.39 6.10 48.34
CA MET A 19 -51.01 5.61 48.31
C MET A 19 -50.85 4.39 49.24
N ILE A 20 -50.37 3.28 48.70
CA ILE A 20 -49.77 2.19 49.48
C ILE A 20 -48.31 2.08 49.05
N ALA A 21 -47.42 2.54 49.94
CA ALA A 21 -45.99 2.34 49.84
C ALA A 21 -45.66 0.88 50.21
N VAL A 22 -45.23 0.09 49.22
CA VAL A 22 -44.59 -1.21 49.46
C VAL A 22 -43.08 -0.99 49.39
N PRO A 23 -42.30 -1.40 50.42
CA PRO A 23 -40.85 -1.30 50.37
C PRO A 23 -40.33 -2.34 49.37
N VAL A 24 -40.03 -1.90 48.15
CA VAL A 24 -39.24 -2.70 47.22
C VAL A 24 -37.83 -2.77 47.81
N HIS A 25 -37.53 -3.89 48.46
CA HIS A 25 -36.16 -4.33 48.69
C HIS A 25 -35.54 -4.62 47.32
N CYS A 26 -35.01 -3.58 46.68
CA CYS A 26 -34.11 -3.77 45.56
C CYS A 26 -32.78 -4.21 46.16
N SER A 27 -32.52 -5.51 46.12
CA SER A 27 -31.18 -6.03 46.36
C SER A 27 -30.22 -5.27 45.45
N ALA A 28 -29.28 -4.53 46.05
CA ALA A 28 -28.16 -3.96 45.31
C ALA A 28 -27.37 -5.11 44.67
N GLN A 29 -27.67 -5.40 43.41
CA GLN A 29 -26.87 -6.32 42.61
C GLN A 29 -25.66 -5.53 42.10
N SER A 30 -24.60 -5.54 42.91
CA SER A 30 -23.26 -5.24 42.43
C SER A 30 -22.86 -6.30 41.42
N SER A 31 -22.56 -5.90 40.17
CA SER A 31 -21.41 -6.39 39.40
C SER A 31 -21.39 -5.78 38.00
N ALA A 32 -20.38 -4.95 37.75
CA ALA A 32 -19.52 -5.00 36.57
C ALA A 32 -20.12 -5.65 35.30
N ASP A 33 -20.97 -4.91 34.58
CA ASP A 33 -21.42 -5.33 33.26
C ASP A 33 -20.38 -4.88 32.20
N LEU A 34 -19.42 -5.78 31.96
CA LEU A 34 -18.59 -5.94 30.76
C LEU A 34 -18.16 -4.65 30.03
N ARG A 35 -17.12 -3.97 30.54
CA ARG A 35 -16.20 -3.27 29.62
C ARG A 35 -15.53 -4.35 28.78
N ASP A 36 -15.82 -4.41 27.49
CA ASP A 36 -15.12 -5.32 26.60
C ASP A 36 -13.61 -5.13 26.76
N GLU A 37 -12.91 -6.24 27.02
CA GLU A 37 -11.46 -6.30 27.06
C GLU A 37 -10.92 -5.82 25.70
N VAL A 38 -10.12 -4.76 25.74
CA VAL A 38 -9.38 -4.25 24.60
C VAL A 38 -7.96 -4.79 24.75
N SER A 39 -7.46 -5.45 23.71
CA SER A 39 -6.14 -6.07 23.70
C SER A 39 -5.30 -5.54 22.55
N TYR A 40 -3.98 -5.64 22.68
CA TYR A 40 -3.09 -5.24 21.60
C TYR A 40 -3.32 -6.09 20.37
N THR A 41 -3.33 -7.42 20.53
CA THR A 41 -3.43 -8.35 19.40
C THR A 41 -4.72 -8.22 18.62
N ASN A 42 -5.86 -8.02 19.29
CA ASN A 42 -7.17 -8.06 18.62
C ASN A 42 -7.65 -6.66 18.21
N ASP A 43 -7.27 -5.61 18.93
CA ASP A 43 -7.95 -4.32 18.85
C ASP A 43 -7.02 -3.17 18.44
N ILE A 44 -5.84 -3.07 19.08
CA ILE A 44 -4.93 -1.94 18.84
C ILE A 44 -4.03 -2.17 17.63
N ARG A 45 -3.49 -3.39 17.46
CA ARG A 45 -2.57 -3.71 16.36
C ARG A 45 -3.19 -3.46 14.97
N PRO A 46 -4.45 -3.82 14.68
CA PRO A 46 -5.07 -3.46 13.41
C PRO A 46 -5.14 -1.95 13.16
N ILE A 47 -5.34 -1.15 14.21
CA ILE A 47 -5.36 0.32 14.07
C ILE A 47 -3.94 0.83 13.79
N VAL A 48 -2.95 0.39 14.58
CA VAL A 48 -1.55 0.77 14.40
C VAL A 48 -1.04 0.40 12.99
N ASN A 49 -1.31 -0.81 12.52
CA ASN A 49 -0.91 -1.26 11.19
C ASN A 49 -1.54 -0.41 10.08
N ASN A 50 -2.82 -0.04 10.22
CA ASN A 50 -3.56 0.68 9.18
C ASN A 50 -3.35 2.20 9.16
N PHE A 51 -2.84 2.79 10.24
CA PHE A 51 -2.76 4.24 10.37
C PHE A 51 -1.38 4.76 10.76
N CYS A 52 -0.55 3.97 11.43
CA CYS A 52 0.70 4.46 12.00
C CYS A 52 1.93 3.91 11.28
N THR A 53 1.91 2.62 10.94
CA THR A 53 3.14 1.95 10.48
C THR A 53 3.66 2.47 9.14
N ALA A 54 2.82 3.08 8.28
CA ALA A 54 3.27 3.65 7.01
C ALA A 54 4.45 4.63 7.18
N CYS A 55 4.47 5.39 8.28
CA CYS A 55 5.50 6.38 8.59
C CYS A 55 6.37 5.97 9.80
N HIS A 56 5.79 5.27 10.79
CA HIS A 56 6.46 4.90 12.03
C HIS A 56 6.88 3.42 12.05
N ALA A 57 7.60 2.98 11.01
CA ALA A 57 8.12 1.61 10.88
C ALA A 57 9.46 1.58 10.14
N GLY A 58 10.07 0.40 10.07
CA GLY A 58 11.33 0.18 9.36
C GLY A 58 12.57 0.66 10.12
N ASP A 59 13.70 0.70 9.43
CA ASP A 59 15.00 1.08 10.04
C ASP A 59 15.18 2.61 10.14
N ASP A 60 14.31 3.41 9.53
CA ASP A 60 14.37 4.87 9.53
C ASP A 60 12.95 5.48 9.61
N PRO A 61 12.27 5.36 10.76
CA PRO A 61 10.92 5.84 10.94
C PRO A 61 10.85 7.36 11.12
N GLU A 62 9.74 7.97 10.69
CA GLU A 62 9.40 9.37 10.96
C GLU A 62 9.42 9.66 12.47
N GLY A 63 10.06 10.76 12.86
CA GLY A 63 10.24 11.14 14.26
C GLY A 63 11.16 10.22 15.07
N GLU A 64 11.93 9.34 14.42
CA GLU A 64 12.90 8.42 15.02
C GLU A 64 12.27 7.41 16.02
N PHE A 65 11.00 7.04 15.81
CA PHE A 65 10.36 6.00 16.60
C PHE A 65 9.48 5.04 15.80
N VAL A 66 9.50 3.77 16.22
CA VAL A 66 8.78 2.67 15.57
C VAL A 66 7.50 2.35 16.35
N LEU A 67 6.45 1.90 15.66
CA LEU A 67 5.19 1.42 16.25
C LEU A 67 4.80 0.01 15.78
N THR A 68 5.75 -0.79 15.28
CA THR A 68 5.45 -2.12 14.69
C THR A 68 5.29 -3.25 15.70
N SER A 69 5.50 -3.03 16.99
CA SER A 69 5.38 -4.07 18.02
C SER A 69 4.54 -3.64 19.23
N TYR A 70 4.05 -4.63 20.00
CA TYR A 70 3.37 -4.38 21.29
C TYR A 70 4.22 -3.51 22.20
N LYS A 71 5.51 -3.86 22.32
CA LYS A 71 6.45 -3.17 23.22
C LYS A 71 6.66 -1.73 22.80
N ASP A 72 6.80 -1.47 21.51
CA ASP A 72 6.98 -0.11 20.99
C ASP A 72 5.72 0.73 21.20
N VAL A 73 4.54 0.18 20.88
CA VAL A 73 3.28 0.89 21.05
C VAL A 73 3.02 1.19 22.53
N VAL A 74 3.27 0.23 23.44
CA VAL A 74 3.18 0.46 24.88
C VAL A 74 4.21 1.49 25.35
N LYS A 75 5.45 1.43 24.86
CA LYS A 75 6.51 2.40 25.18
C LYS A 75 6.03 3.81 24.82
N HIS A 76 5.54 4.03 23.61
CA HIS A 76 5.10 5.36 23.16
C HIS A 76 3.78 5.81 23.75
N MET A 77 2.91 4.89 24.20
CA MET A 77 1.75 5.24 25.01
C MET A 77 2.10 5.65 26.45
N LYS A 78 3.12 5.02 27.06
CA LYS A 78 3.52 5.29 28.45
C LYS A 78 4.50 6.46 28.59
N GLN A 79 5.46 6.54 27.68
CA GLN A 79 6.60 7.46 27.74
C GLN A 79 6.48 8.62 26.75
N GLY A 80 5.58 8.50 25.78
CA GLY A 80 5.46 9.45 24.68
C GLY A 80 4.13 10.20 24.66
N ASN A 81 4.02 11.09 23.69
CA ASN A 81 2.85 11.88 23.37
C ASN A 81 1.88 11.15 22.42
N LEU A 82 1.97 9.82 22.24
CA LEU A 82 1.18 9.11 21.20
C LEU A 82 -0.33 9.37 21.37
N ALA A 83 -0.83 9.31 22.60
CA ALA A 83 -2.23 9.61 22.89
C ALA A 83 -2.60 11.07 22.60
N GLU A 84 -1.69 12.03 22.82
CA GLU A 84 -1.92 13.44 22.50
C GLU A 84 -1.88 13.66 20.99
N ARG A 85 -0.85 13.13 20.33
CA ARG A 85 -0.60 13.22 18.88
C ARG A 85 -1.76 12.69 18.05
N ILE A 86 -2.33 11.54 18.41
CA ILE A 86 -3.50 11.00 17.68
C ILE A 86 -4.79 11.78 17.94
N ASN A 87 -4.82 12.70 18.91
CA ASN A 87 -5.99 13.51 19.26
C ASN A 87 -5.85 15.00 18.86
N ASP A 88 -4.71 15.40 18.31
CA ASP A 88 -4.42 16.76 17.89
C ASP A 88 -5.13 17.10 16.57
N ALA A 89 -6.08 18.03 16.62
CA ALA A 89 -6.85 18.43 15.44
C ALA A 89 -6.14 19.49 14.59
N ASP A 90 -5.22 20.24 15.18
CA ASP A 90 -4.50 21.34 14.52
C ASP A 90 -3.26 20.82 13.79
N ASP A 91 -2.68 19.72 14.29
CA ASP A 91 -1.63 18.95 13.63
C ASP A 91 -2.07 17.48 13.56
N PRO A 92 -2.91 17.03 12.62
CA PRO A 92 -3.43 15.67 12.66
C PRO A 92 -2.35 14.61 12.41
N MET A 93 -2.35 13.54 13.21
CA MET A 93 -1.60 12.31 12.92
C MET A 93 -2.59 11.12 12.82
N PRO A 94 -2.76 10.51 11.63
CA PRO A 94 -1.99 10.72 10.39
C PRO A 94 -2.25 12.07 9.68
N PRO A 95 -1.33 12.55 8.81
CA PRO A 95 -1.43 13.87 8.15
C PRO A 95 -2.68 14.05 7.29
N ALA A 96 -3.24 12.95 6.76
CA ALA A 96 -4.49 12.95 5.99
C ALA A 96 -5.75 13.27 6.84
N GLY A 97 -5.60 13.42 8.16
CA GLY A 97 -6.66 13.76 9.10
C GLY A 97 -6.79 12.76 10.25
N LEU A 98 -7.49 13.19 11.30
CA LEU A 98 -7.69 12.39 12.51
C LEU A 98 -8.38 11.05 12.23
N MET A 99 -7.88 10.00 12.87
CA MET A 99 -8.58 8.72 12.94
C MET A 99 -9.98 8.88 13.56
N PRO A 100 -10.94 8.00 13.21
CA PRO A 100 -12.26 7.98 13.86
C PRO A 100 -12.15 7.98 15.39
N ALA A 101 -12.99 8.78 16.05
CA ALA A 101 -12.92 8.99 17.50
C ALA A 101 -13.01 7.69 18.32
N TYR A 102 -13.73 6.67 17.82
CA TYR A 102 -13.82 5.37 18.49
C TYR A 102 -12.47 4.62 18.48
N MET A 103 -11.73 4.66 17.36
CA MET A 103 -10.41 4.02 17.26
C MET A 103 -9.40 4.71 18.19
N ARG A 104 -9.41 6.04 18.23
CA ARG A 104 -8.58 6.82 19.17
C ARG A 104 -8.93 6.52 20.62
N ARG A 105 -10.22 6.35 20.93
CA ARG A 105 -10.70 5.97 22.26
C ARG A 105 -10.24 4.57 22.67
N MET A 106 -10.09 3.63 21.73
CA MET A 106 -9.62 2.27 22.03
C MET A 106 -8.21 2.29 22.63
N PHE A 107 -7.30 3.16 22.19
CA PHE A 107 -5.97 3.31 22.80
C PHE A 107 -6.06 3.72 24.27
N ARG A 108 -6.98 4.62 24.61
CA ARG A 108 -7.21 5.05 26.00
C ARG A 108 -7.79 3.91 26.85
N VAL A 109 -8.81 3.23 26.35
CA VAL A 109 -9.42 2.09 27.06
C VAL A 109 -8.41 0.98 27.29
N TRP A 110 -7.57 0.68 26.29
CA TRP A 110 -6.49 -0.30 26.41
C TRP A 110 -5.42 0.11 27.43
N ALA A 111 -5.04 1.39 27.46
CA ALA A 111 -4.13 1.93 28.46
C ALA A 111 -4.72 1.84 29.88
N ASP A 112 -6.00 2.21 30.04
CA ASP A 112 -6.74 2.11 31.31
C ASP A 112 -6.87 0.66 31.81
N GLN A 113 -6.89 -0.30 30.89
CA GLN A 113 -6.92 -1.74 31.18
C GLN A 113 -5.52 -2.33 31.41
N GLY A 114 -4.47 -1.50 31.45
CA GLY A 114 -3.12 -1.95 31.78
C GLY A 114 -2.33 -2.54 30.61
N TYR A 115 -2.67 -2.16 29.38
CA TYR A 115 -1.98 -2.57 28.15
C TYR A 115 -2.02 -4.08 27.92
N ILE A 116 -3.20 -4.69 27.94
CA ILE A 116 -3.36 -6.13 27.72
C ILE A 116 -2.74 -6.51 26.37
N ASN A 117 -1.68 -7.33 26.36
CA ASN A 117 -1.02 -7.73 25.11
C ASN A 117 -1.92 -8.72 24.34
N GLN A 118 -2.16 -9.88 24.97
CA GLN A 118 -3.03 -10.92 24.45
C GLN A 118 -4.32 -10.90 25.25
N GLY A 119 -5.44 -10.74 24.57
CA GLY A 119 -6.74 -10.85 25.22
C GLY A 119 -6.92 -12.25 25.84
N SER A 120 -7.51 -12.31 27.03
CA SER A 120 -7.97 -13.55 27.67
C SER A 120 -9.08 -14.23 26.87
N LYS A 121 -9.70 -13.48 25.98
CA LYS A 121 -10.62 -13.94 24.94
C LYS A 121 -9.80 -14.42 23.71
N LYS A 122 -9.94 -15.70 23.29
CA LYS A 122 -9.65 -16.06 21.88
C LYS A 122 -10.63 -15.26 21.03
N ALA A 123 -10.28 -14.05 20.57
CA ALA A 123 -11.14 -13.11 19.85
C ALA A 123 -12.65 -13.44 20.07
N ASN A 124 -13.13 -13.36 21.33
CA ASN A 124 -14.35 -14.09 21.72
C ASN A 124 -15.52 -13.67 20.82
N ALA A 125 -16.10 -14.64 20.12
CA ALA A 125 -17.41 -15.28 20.37
C ALA A 125 -18.61 -14.43 20.87
N GLY A 126 -18.46 -13.12 21.05
CA GLY A 126 -19.52 -12.12 21.09
C GLY A 126 -19.55 -11.44 19.72
N ARG A 127 -19.82 -12.22 18.67
CA ARG A 127 -20.28 -11.65 17.40
C ARG A 127 -21.52 -10.82 17.75
N LYS A 128 -21.40 -9.49 17.90
CA LYS A 128 -22.32 -8.66 17.11
C LYS A 128 -22.26 -9.31 15.75
N GLN A 129 -23.36 -9.85 15.24
CA GLN A 129 -23.43 -10.34 13.88
C GLN A 129 -22.80 -9.24 13.03
N MET A 130 -21.50 -9.36 12.70
CA MET A 130 -20.91 -8.57 11.64
C MET A 130 -21.80 -9.00 10.50
N GLN A 131 -22.61 -8.05 10.03
CA GLN A 131 -23.53 -8.32 8.94
C GLN A 131 -22.74 -9.10 7.91
N GLU A 132 -23.28 -10.25 7.53
CA GLU A 132 -22.69 -11.07 6.49
C GLU A 132 -22.48 -10.15 5.29
N PHE A 133 -21.22 -9.92 4.93
CA PHE A 133 -20.91 -9.12 3.75
C PHE A 133 -21.41 -9.93 2.56
N LYS A 134 -22.44 -9.42 1.90
CA LYS A 134 -22.99 -10.01 0.69
C LYS A 134 -22.21 -9.42 -0.48
N PRO A 135 -21.27 -10.18 -1.09
CA PRO A 135 -20.50 -9.65 -2.20
C PRO A 135 -21.44 -9.27 -3.36
N PRO A 136 -21.18 -8.15 -4.04
CA PRO A 136 -21.95 -7.78 -5.21
C PRO A 136 -21.72 -8.79 -6.34
N ARG A 137 -22.65 -8.85 -7.29
CA ARG A 137 -22.43 -9.61 -8.52
C ARG A 137 -21.43 -8.86 -9.39
N ILE A 138 -20.23 -9.38 -9.51
CA ILE A 138 -19.22 -8.85 -10.42
C ILE A 138 -19.45 -9.41 -11.83
N SER A 139 -19.62 -8.51 -12.80
CA SER A 139 -19.73 -8.85 -14.22
C SER A 139 -18.50 -8.33 -14.98
N PRO A 140 -17.50 -9.18 -15.23
CA PRO A 140 -16.30 -8.75 -15.95
C PRO A 140 -16.62 -8.28 -17.37
N VAL A 141 -15.75 -7.44 -17.92
CA VAL A 141 -15.74 -7.11 -19.36
C VAL A 141 -15.18 -8.30 -20.14
N ASP A 142 -15.86 -8.66 -21.22
CA ASP A 142 -15.39 -9.68 -22.18
C ASP A 142 -14.43 -9.03 -23.18
N ILE A 143 -13.13 -9.30 -23.00
CA ILE A 143 -12.08 -8.69 -23.82
C ILE A 143 -11.99 -9.28 -25.22
N ASN A 144 -12.78 -10.31 -25.55
CA ASN A 144 -12.96 -10.71 -26.95
C ASN A 144 -13.82 -9.69 -27.73
N LYS A 145 -14.48 -8.76 -27.04
CA LYS A 145 -15.36 -7.74 -27.63
C LYS A 145 -14.82 -6.32 -27.48
N GLN A 146 -14.30 -5.98 -26.30
CA GLN A 146 -13.75 -4.65 -26.02
C GLN A 146 -12.83 -4.67 -24.79
N GLY A 147 -11.90 -3.72 -24.73
CA GLY A 147 -11.09 -3.46 -23.55
C GLY A 147 -9.73 -4.14 -23.53
N PHE A 148 -9.43 -4.96 -24.54
CA PHE A 148 -8.12 -5.60 -24.67
C PHE A 148 -7.00 -4.57 -24.87
N GLU A 149 -7.32 -3.42 -25.46
CA GLU A 149 -6.41 -2.30 -25.73
C GLU A 149 -5.84 -1.68 -24.45
N LEU A 150 -6.40 -1.96 -23.26
CA LEU A 150 -5.82 -1.56 -21.98
C LEU A 150 -4.34 -1.95 -21.88
N LEU A 151 -4.00 -3.18 -22.30
CA LEU A 151 -2.64 -3.67 -22.25
C LEU A 151 -1.71 -2.89 -23.18
N GLU A 152 -2.21 -2.50 -24.36
CA GLU A 152 -1.48 -1.68 -25.33
C GLU A 152 -1.32 -0.23 -24.88
N TYR A 153 -2.34 0.33 -24.25
CA TYR A 153 -2.32 1.70 -23.77
C TYR A 153 -1.51 1.84 -22.49
N LEU A 154 -1.46 0.83 -21.62
CA LEU A 154 -0.71 0.93 -20.38
C LEU A 154 0.78 0.62 -20.55
N GLN A 155 1.18 -0.19 -21.55
CA GLN A 155 2.59 -0.48 -21.74
C GLN A 155 3.41 0.81 -21.95
N GLY A 156 4.49 0.96 -21.19
CA GLY A 156 5.32 2.18 -21.27
C GLY A 156 5.99 2.55 -19.97
N HIS A 157 6.97 3.45 -20.09
CA HIS A 157 7.51 4.18 -18.95
C HIS A 157 6.70 5.47 -18.79
N TRP A 158 6.11 5.68 -17.62
CA TRP A 158 5.25 6.81 -17.30
C TRP A 158 5.90 7.66 -16.24
N VAL A 159 6.02 8.96 -16.50
CA VAL A 159 6.64 9.93 -15.59
C VAL A 159 5.70 11.11 -15.40
N GLY A 160 5.52 11.54 -14.15
CA GLY A 160 4.66 12.68 -13.80
C GLY A 160 4.51 12.85 -12.30
N SER A 161 3.36 13.35 -11.85
CA SER A 161 3.12 13.62 -10.43
C SER A 161 2.20 12.58 -9.80
N MET A 162 2.25 12.49 -8.47
CA MET A 162 1.48 11.55 -7.66
C MET A 162 0.88 12.27 -6.46
N ASN A 163 -0.44 12.18 -6.28
CA ASN A 163 -1.05 12.37 -4.96
C ASN A 163 -1.26 11.00 -4.32
N LEU A 164 -0.61 10.74 -3.20
CA LEU A 164 -0.74 9.50 -2.45
C LEU A 164 -1.24 9.81 -1.05
N MET A 165 -2.46 9.38 -0.75
CA MET A 165 -3.10 9.59 0.57
C MET A 165 -3.13 11.06 1.02
N GLY A 166 -3.25 12.00 0.08
CA GLY A 166 -3.27 13.45 0.38
C GLY A 166 -1.89 14.11 0.37
N GLN A 167 -0.80 13.36 0.21
CA GLN A 167 0.54 13.90 0.02
C GLN A 167 0.85 14.02 -1.47
N ASP A 168 1.31 15.20 -1.89
CA ASP A 168 1.74 15.46 -3.26
C ASP A 168 3.23 15.17 -3.44
N PHE A 169 3.54 14.44 -4.51
CA PHE A 169 4.88 14.21 -5.02
C PHE A 169 4.94 14.78 -6.44
N GLU A 170 5.82 15.76 -6.65
CA GLU A 170 5.95 16.44 -7.95
C GLU A 170 6.47 15.50 -9.05
N TRP A 171 7.23 14.48 -8.65
CA TRP A 171 7.83 13.51 -9.55
C TRP A 171 7.63 12.08 -9.05
N TRP A 172 7.16 11.21 -9.95
CA TRP A 172 6.99 9.78 -9.76
C TRP A 172 7.07 9.07 -11.11
N ALA A 173 7.51 7.80 -11.10
CA ALA A 173 7.58 7.01 -12.31
C ALA A 173 7.10 5.56 -12.12
N PHE A 174 6.48 5.01 -13.17
CA PHE A 174 6.17 3.59 -13.29
C PHE A 174 6.62 3.04 -14.65
N ASP A 175 7.25 1.87 -14.64
CA ASP A 175 7.73 1.18 -15.84
C ASP A 175 6.88 -0.08 -16.11
N TYR A 176 5.79 0.09 -16.87
CA TYR A 176 4.84 -0.97 -17.25
C TYR A 176 5.31 -1.73 -18.50
N ARG A 177 6.50 -2.32 -18.46
CA ARG A 177 6.96 -3.16 -19.58
C ARG A 177 6.27 -4.53 -19.60
N PRO A 178 6.01 -5.10 -20.79
CA PRO A 178 5.52 -6.47 -20.92
C PRO A 178 6.51 -7.50 -20.40
N ILE A 179 5.98 -8.48 -19.69
CA ILE A 179 6.73 -9.63 -19.16
C ILE A 179 6.23 -10.97 -19.71
N SER A 180 5.09 -10.98 -20.39
CA SER A 180 4.57 -12.11 -21.16
C SER A 180 3.81 -11.61 -22.39
N THR A 181 3.30 -12.53 -23.22
CA THR A 181 2.46 -12.17 -24.37
C THR A 181 1.20 -11.39 -23.97
N SER A 182 0.75 -11.50 -22.73
CA SER A 182 -0.54 -10.96 -22.27
C SER A 182 -0.47 -10.31 -20.89
N HIS A 183 0.72 -9.90 -20.46
CA HIS A 183 1.00 -9.46 -19.10
C HIS A 183 2.02 -8.32 -19.07
N ILE A 184 1.67 -7.21 -18.41
CA ILE A 184 2.54 -6.07 -18.10
C ILE A 184 2.68 -5.89 -16.59
N HIS A 185 3.84 -5.41 -16.16
CA HIS A 185 4.16 -5.25 -14.75
C HIS A 185 4.93 -3.95 -14.51
N ALA A 186 4.65 -3.26 -13.42
CA ALA A 186 5.47 -2.19 -12.87
C ALA A 186 5.64 -2.38 -11.37
N ILE A 187 6.77 -1.88 -10.86
CA ILE A 187 7.10 -1.89 -9.44
C ILE A 187 7.74 -0.57 -9.03
N PHE A 188 7.31 -0.07 -7.88
CA PHE A 188 8.04 0.88 -7.05
C PHE A 188 8.77 0.08 -5.97
N GLU A 189 10.10 0.21 -5.96
CA GLU A 189 10.96 -0.34 -4.92
C GLU A 189 11.31 0.81 -3.98
N GLY A 190 10.67 0.88 -2.81
CA GLY A 190 10.91 1.89 -1.78
C GLY A 190 12.06 1.54 -0.84
N GLY A 191 12.86 0.52 -1.18
CA GLY A 191 14.02 0.15 -0.40
C GLY A 191 13.66 -0.41 0.97
N THR A 192 14.11 0.24 2.04
CA THR A 192 13.82 -0.18 3.43
C THR A 192 12.32 -0.15 3.77
N ILE A 193 11.55 0.74 3.14
CA ILE A 193 10.09 0.89 3.36
C ILE A 193 9.32 -0.28 2.72
N GLY A 194 9.95 -0.96 1.76
CA GLY A 194 9.42 -2.13 1.06
C GLY A 194 9.16 -1.87 -0.41
N ASN A 195 8.17 -2.54 -0.99
CA ASN A 195 7.83 -2.41 -2.40
C ASN A 195 6.33 -2.43 -2.67
N LEU A 196 5.97 -1.85 -3.79
CA LEU A 196 4.62 -1.75 -4.31
C LEU A 196 4.65 -2.02 -5.81
N PHE A 197 3.97 -3.06 -6.25
CA PHE A 197 3.82 -3.38 -7.65
C PHE A 197 2.36 -3.36 -8.08
N THR A 198 2.18 -3.16 -9.38
CA THR A 198 0.91 -3.39 -10.05
C THR A 198 1.19 -4.13 -11.36
N SER A 199 0.38 -5.13 -11.65
CA SER A 199 0.49 -5.93 -12.86
C SER A 199 -0.87 -6.17 -13.47
N PHE A 200 -0.96 -6.22 -14.79
CA PHE A 200 -2.19 -6.40 -15.55
C PHE A 200 -2.01 -7.58 -16.51
N PHE A 201 -2.95 -8.52 -16.49
CA PHE A 201 -2.85 -9.74 -17.29
C PHE A 201 -4.22 -10.25 -17.74
N VAL A 202 -4.22 -10.99 -18.85
CA VAL A 202 -5.42 -11.69 -19.35
C VAL A 202 -5.68 -12.96 -18.54
N THR A 203 -6.95 -13.16 -18.15
CA THR A 203 -7.44 -14.34 -17.41
C THR A 203 -8.82 -14.74 -17.88
N GLU A 204 -9.26 -15.95 -17.53
CA GLU A 204 -10.69 -16.28 -17.45
C GLU A 204 -11.17 -15.98 -16.02
N PHE A 205 -12.32 -15.33 -15.88
CA PHE A 205 -12.95 -15.09 -14.58
C PHE A 205 -14.47 -14.89 -14.76
N ASN A 206 -15.27 -15.52 -13.90
CA ASN A 206 -16.75 -15.51 -13.99
C ASN A 206 -17.29 -15.81 -15.40
N GLY A 207 -16.68 -16.78 -16.10
CA GLY A 207 -17.11 -17.26 -17.42
C GLY A 207 -16.79 -16.31 -18.58
N LYS A 208 -15.92 -15.31 -18.37
CA LYS A 208 -15.45 -14.41 -19.42
C LYS A 208 -13.93 -14.32 -19.44
N ARG A 209 -13.38 -14.21 -20.64
CA ARG A 209 -12.01 -13.73 -20.80
C ARG A 209 -11.97 -12.25 -20.48
N THR A 210 -11.11 -11.86 -19.56
CA THR A 210 -11.05 -10.49 -19.05
C THR A 210 -9.62 -10.12 -18.66
N ILE A 211 -9.41 -8.86 -18.27
CA ILE A 211 -8.14 -8.41 -17.69
C ILE A 211 -8.32 -8.31 -16.18
N MET A 212 -7.35 -8.84 -15.44
CA MET A 212 -7.21 -8.58 -14.02
C MET A 212 -5.98 -7.73 -13.75
N ALA A 213 -6.05 -6.93 -12.70
CA ALA A 213 -4.87 -6.34 -12.07
C ALA A 213 -4.56 -7.06 -10.76
N ARG A 214 -3.27 -7.35 -10.53
CA ARG A 214 -2.73 -7.74 -9.23
C ARG A 214 -1.91 -6.57 -8.69
N ASN A 215 -2.35 -6.00 -7.58
CA ASN A 215 -1.72 -4.88 -6.91
C ASN A 215 -1.24 -5.30 -5.52
N GLY A 216 -0.01 -5.01 -5.14
CA GLY A 216 0.49 -5.46 -3.85
C GLY A 216 1.96 -5.24 -3.65
N GLY A 217 2.52 -5.92 -2.66
CA GLY A 217 3.93 -5.80 -2.31
C GLY A 217 4.19 -6.14 -0.86
N LEU A 218 5.39 -5.80 -0.41
CA LEU A 218 5.81 -5.88 0.98
C LEU A 218 5.87 -4.45 1.52
N LEU A 219 5.03 -4.11 2.49
CA LEU A 219 5.09 -2.81 3.15
C LEU A 219 5.26 -3.03 4.65
N ASN A 220 6.35 -2.52 5.22
CA ASN A 220 6.63 -2.62 6.65
C ASN A 220 6.51 -4.05 7.20
N GLY A 221 7.05 -5.03 6.46
CA GLY A 221 7.01 -6.44 6.83
C GLY A 221 5.67 -7.14 6.59
N ILE A 222 4.65 -6.43 6.13
CA ILE A 222 3.34 -6.99 5.76
C ILE A 222 3.33 -7.27 4.26
N TYR A 223 3.23 -8.55 3.91
CA TYR A 223 2.96 -8.96 2.55
C TYR A 223 1.48 -8.80 2.26
N ARG A 224 1.13 -8.09 1.19
CA ARG A 224 -0.26 -7.90 0.79
C ARG A 224 -0.40 -7.87 -0.72
N THR A 225 -1.36 -8.64 -1.25
CA THR A 225 -1.73 -8.61 -2.67
C THR A 225 -3.23 -8.66 -2.86
N SER A 226 -3.75 -7.76 -3.68
CA SER A 226 -5.18 -7.60 -3.98
C SER A 226 -5.42 -7.79 -5.48
N TYR A 227 -6.51 -8.47 -5.83
CA TYR A 227 -6.89 -8.75 -7.20
C TYR A 227 -8.11 -7.93 -7.61
N PHE A 228 -8.02 -7.33 -8.79
CA PHE A 228 -9.05 -6.50 -9.37
C PHE A 228 -9.40 -7.03 -10.74
N VAL A 229 -10.66 -6.93 -11.14
CA VAL A 229 -11.14 -7.37 -12.45
C VAL A 229 -11.74 -6.20 -13.22
N LEU A 230 -11.48 -6.16 -14.53
CA LEU A 230 -12.03 -5.18 -15.44
C LEU A 230 -13.56 -5.27 -15.48
N GLU A 231 -14.22 -4.20 -15.04
CA GLU A 231 -15.67 -4.11 -14.91
C GLU A 231 -16.29 -3.13 -15.92
N ASN A 232 -15.58 -2.04 -16.22
CA ASN A 232 -16.09 -1.00 -17.11
C ASN A 232 -15.03 -0.53 -18.09
N VAL A 233 -15.44 -0.32 -19.34
CA VAL A 233 -14.65 0.25 -20.42
C VAL A 233 -15.51 1.25 -21.15
N SER A 234 -14.94 2.42 -21.45
CA SER A 234 -15.59 3.45 -22.26
C SER A 234 -14.58 4.15 -23.15
N TYR A 235 -15.04 4.59 -24.33
CA TYR A 235 -14.20 5.24 -25.32
C TYR A 235 -14.84 6.57 -25.74
N GLY A 236 -14.02 7.59 -25.85
CA GLY A 236 -14.34 8.84 -26.52
C GLY A 236 -13.58 9.01 -27.83
N ARG A 237 -13.64 10.21 -28.39
CA ARG A 237 -12.91 10.54 -29.63
C ARG A 237 -11.39 10.49 -29.44
N ASP A 238 -10.92 10.93 -28.29
CA ASP A 238 -9.50 11.16 -27.95
C ASP A 238 -9.10 10.53 -26.61
N TRP A 239 -9.98 9.70 -26.02
CA TRP A 239 -9.75 9.12 -24.71
C TRP A 239 -10.27 7.68 -24.59
N ALA A 240 -9.64 6.91 -23.72
CA ALA A 240 -10.10 5.58 -23.31
C ALA A 240 -10.09 5.49 -21.77
N TYR A 241 -11.16 4.95 -21.19
CA TYR A 241 -11.35 4.79 -19.75
C TYR A 241 -11.54 3.32 -19.40
N TYR A 242 -10.91 2.89 -18.32
CA TYR A 242 -10.98 1.54 -17.79
C TYR A 242 -11.18 1.60 -16.27
N ARG A 243 -12.15 0.82 -15.76
CA ARG A 243 -12.33 0.61 -14.33
C ARG A 243 -12.15 -0.85 -13.98
N LEU A 244 -11.26 -1.12 -13.04
CA LEU A 244 -11.11 -2.44 -12.43
C LEU A 244 -11.53 -2.36 -10.96
N VAL A 245 -12.29 -3.35 -10.50
CA VAL A 245 -12.85 -3.40 -9.14
C VAL A 245 -12.35 -4.62 -8.40
N ASP A 246 -12.33 -4.61 -7.06
CA ASP A 246 -11.97 -5.77 -6.24
C ASP A 246 -12.70 -7.04 -6.73
N ALA A 247 -11.96 -8.10 -6.98
CA ALA A 247 -12.46 -9.32 -7.63
C ALA A 247 -13.43 -10.14 -6.75
N TYR A 248 -13.74 -9.68 -5.54
CA TYR A 248 -14.77 -10.25 -4.68
C TYR A 248 -15.78 -9.20 -4.20
N GLY A 249 -15.29 -8.09 -3.65
CA GLY A 249 -16.10 -7.04 -3.05
C GLY A 249 -16.54 -5.94 -4.00
N GLY A 250 -16.08 -5.94 -5.25
CA GLY A 250 -16.43 -4.94 -6.25
C GLY A 250 -16.01 -3.52 -5.87
N SER A 251 -16.71 -2.54 -6.44
CA SER A 251 -16.43 -1.12 -6.24
C SER A 251 -16.69 -0.64 -4.82
N ASP A 252 -17.48 -1.37 -4.03
CA ASP A 252 -17.77 -1.03 -2.63
C ASP A 252 -16.54 -1.18 -1.74
N ILE A 253 -15.55 -1.94 -2.21
CA ILE A 253 -14.34 -2.22 -1.46
C ILE A 253 -13.17 -1.42 -2.00
N MET A 254 -12.72 -1.72 -3.21
CA MET A 254 -11.54 -1.12 -3.79
C MET A 254 -11.72 -1.10 -5.30
N TYR A 255 -11.25 -0.04 -5.94
CA TYR A 255 -11.24 0.04 -7.40
C TYR A 255 -10.12 0.96 -7.89
N MET A 256 -9.80 0.80 -9.16
CA MET A 256 -8.86 1.63 -9.89
C MET A 256 -9.48 2.11 -11.20
N GLU A 257 -9.10 3.31 -11.59
CA GLU A 257 -9.52 3.95 -12.83
C GLU A 257 -8.29 4.36 -13.62
N LEU A 258 -8.25 3.99 -14.89
CA LEU A 258 -7.20 4.40 -15.82
C LEU A 258 -7.83 5.14 -16.98
N THR A 259 -7.41 6.39 -17.19
CA THR A 259 -7.83 7.21 -18.32
C THR A 259 -6.62 7.55 -19.17
N PHE A 260 -6.69 7.24 -20.45
CA PHE A 260 -5.66 7.55 -21.43
C PHE A 260 -6.13 8.65 -22.37
N ARG A 261 -5.26 9.62 -22.67
CA ARG A 261 -5.44 10.63 -23.72
C ARG A 261 -4.11 10.83 -24.44
N ALA A 262 -4.03 10.44 -25.71
CA ALA A 262 -2.78 10.44 -26.47
C ALA A 262 -1.63 9.78 -25.69
N ASP A 263 -0.61 10.55 -25.31
CA ASP A 263 0.57 10.13 -24.55
C ASP A 263 0.42 10.33 -23.03
N THR A 264 -0.79 10.58 -22.52
CA THR A 264 -1.04 10.83 -21.09
C THR A 264 -1.84 9.70 -20.43
N LEU A 265 -1.58 9.50 -19.13
CA LEU A 265 -2.28 8.57 -18.25
C LEU A 265 -2.69 9.32 -16.98
N GLN A 266 -3.96 9.17 -16.59
CA GLN A 266 -4.41 9.38 -15.23
C GLN A 266 -4.79 8.02 -14.61
N PHE A 267 -4.11 7.63 -13.55
CA PHE A 267 -4.35 6.40 -12.81
C PHE A 267 -4.75 6.73 -11.37
N LYS A 268 -6.03 6.52 -11.07
CA LYS A 268 -6.61 6.68 -9.73
C LYS A 268 -6.82 5.34 -9.04
N ALA A 269 -6.65 5.31 -7.73
CA ALA A 269 -7.02 4.17 -6.89
C ALA A 269 -7.84 4.63 -5.69
N PHE A 270 -8.80 3.80 -5.30
CA PHE A 270 -9.72 4.05 -4.20
C PHE A 270 -9.78 2.85 -3.26
N THR A 271 -9.89 3.11 -1.94
CA THR A 271 -9.98 2.04 -0.94
C THR A 271 -10.94 2.35 0.19
N SER A 272 -11.66 1.32 0.62
CA SER A 272 -12.55 1.26 1.79
C SER A 272 -11.85 0.78 3.06
N ARG A 273 -10.54 0.50 2.99
CA ARG A 273 -9.82 -0.27 4.02
C ARG A 273 -10.52 -1.62 4.30
N PHE A 274 -10.76 -2.40 3.24
CA PHE A 274 -11.43 -3.72 3.31
C PHE A 274 -12.89 -3.70 3.79
N GLY A 275 -13.62 -2.64 3.45
CA GLY A 275 -15.04 -2.48 3.78
C GLY A 275 -15.29 -1.81 5.13
N LEU A 276 -14.25 -1.29 5.79
CA LEU A 276 -14.39 -0.53 7.04
C LEU A 276 -15.00 0.86 6.82
N THR A 277 -14.82 1.44 5.63
CA THR A 277 -15.37 2.74 5.24
C THR A 277 -15.92 2.70 3.81
N ALA A 278 -16.63 3.73 3.39
CA ALA A 278 -16.82 3.94 1.95
C ALA A 278 -15.45 4.11 1.25
N PRO A 279 -15.29 3.67 -0.01
CA PRO A 279 -14.09 3.90 -0.79
C PRO A 279 -13.75 5.39 -0.89
N ARG A 280 -12.49 5.74 -0.61
CA ARG A 280 -11.97 7.10 -0.73
C ARG A 280 -10.74 7.14 -1.63
N PRO A 281 -10.42 8.29 -2.25
CA PRO A 281 -9.19 8.47 -3.00
C PRO A 281 -7.98 8.02 -2.17
N HIS A 282 -7.14 7.20 -2.79
CA HIS A 282 -5.93 6.67 -2.19
C HIS A 282 -4.70 7.09 -3.00
N MET A 283 -4.85 7.14 -4.31
CA MET A 283 -3.79 7.47 -5.27
C MET A 283 -4.39 8.25 -6.45
N ASP A 284 -3.72 9.27 -6.93
CA ASP A 284 -3.95 9.93 -8.23
C ASP A 284 -2.61 10.21 -8.89
N PHE A 285 -2.25 9.35 -9.85
CA PHE A 285 -1.03 9.46 -10.65
C PHE A 285 -1.35 10.06 -12.01
N GLN A 286 -0.72 11.18 -12.35
CA GLN A 286 -0.90 11.87 -13.64
C GLN A 286 0.44 11.94 -14.35
N ALA A 287 0.53 11.32 -15.53
CA ALA A 287 1.81 11.10 -16.18
C ALA A 287 1.78 11.18 -17.70
N LYS A 288 2.96 11.43 -18.26
CA LYS A 288 3.23 11.33 -19.70
C LYS A 288 4.04 10.07 -19.99
N ARG A 289 3.78 9.49 -21.16
CA ARG A 289 4.52 8.34 -21.65
C ARG A 289 5.87 8.81 -22.16
N MET A 290 6.90 8.25 -21.57
CA MET A 290 8.29 8.46 -21.93
C MET A 290 8.86 7.17 -22.51
N HIS A 291 9.93 7.30 -23.27
CA HIS A 291 10.81 6.19 -23.62
C HIS A 291 10.10 4.98 -24.25
N PRO A 292 9.28 5.18 -25.32
CA PRO A 292 8.46 4.12 -25.91
C PRO A 292 9.30 2.96 -26.48
N GLU A 293 10.58 3.19 -26.77
CA GLU A 293 11.51 2.16 -27.22
C GLU A 293 11.70 1.04 -26.19
N LEU A 294 11.61 1.34 -24.88
CA LEU A 294 11.76 0.36 -23.81
C LEU A 294 10.62 -0.67 -23.83
N ALA A 295 9.38 -0.18 -23.92
CA ALA A 295 8.19 -1.02 -24.05
C ALA A 295 8.16 -1.77 -25.37
N THR A 296 8.53 -1.11 -26.48
CA THR A 296 8.59 -1.75 -27.81
C THR A 296 9.57 -2.93 -27.83
N GLN A 297 10.76 -2.75 -27.24
CA GLN A 297 11.76 -3.81 -27.16
C GLN A 297 11.27 -5.00 -26.31
N ALA A 298 10.70 -4.72 -25.13
CA ALA A 298 10.13 -5.74 -24.26
C ALA A 298 8.99 -6.50 -24.95
N ALA A 299 8.05 -5.77 -25.57
CA ALA A 299 6.92 -6.33 -26.29
C ALA A 299 7.36 -7.28 -27.40
N LYS A 300 8.36 -6.87 -28.19
CA LYS A 300 8.95 -7.73 -29.24
C LYS A 300 9.56 -9.01 -28.66
N ALA A 301 10.25 -8.92 -27.52
CA ALA A 301 10.93 -10.06 -26.92
C ALA A 301 9.96 -11.13 -26.39
N VAL A 302 8.81 -10.71 -25.86
CA VAL A 302 7.80 -11.63 -25.31
C VAL A 302 6.60 -11.88 -26.24
N GLY A 303 6.56 -11.23 -27.41
CA GLY A 303 5.47 -11.37 -28.38
C GLY A 303 4.15 -10.76 -27.90
N PHE A 304 4.20 -9.61 -27.23
CA PHE A 304 3.05 -8.87 -26.69
C PHE A 304 2.53 -7.82 -27.68
N PRO A 305 1.23 -7.50 -27.67
CA PRO A 305 0.15 -8.11 -26.88
C PRO A 305 -0.52 -9.28 -27.61
N LYS A 306 -1.07 -10.23 -26.87
CA LYS A 306 -1.95 -11.29 -27.37
C LYS A 306 -3.15 -11.48 -26.45
N ASN A 307 -4.32 -11.68 -27.04
CA ASN A 307 -5.53 -12.00 -26.29
C ASN A 307 -5.56 -13.49 -25.95
N VAL A 308 -4.61 -13.92 -25.13
CA VAL A 308 -4.48 -15.30 -24.62
C VAL A 308 -4.31 -15.27 -23.11
N ILE A 309 -4.88 -16.26 -22.44
CA ILE A 309 -4.83 -16.40 -20.98
C ILE A 309 -3.38 -16.52 -20.53
N ASP A 310 -2.95 -15.63 -19.63
CA ASP A 310 -1.66 -15.75 -18.93
C ASP A 310 -1.83 -16.62 -17.68
N PHE A 311 -2.88 -16.30 -16.90
CA PHE A 311 -3.26 -17.03 -15.70
C PHE A 311 -4.74 -17.37 -15.74
N ASP A 312 -5.11 -18.62 -15.45
CA ASP A 312 -6.50 -19.06 -15.45
C ASP A 312 -7.12 -18.96 -14.04
N PHE A 313 -8.20 -18.19 -13.91
CA PHE A 313 -9.05 -18.08 -12.72
C PHE A 313 -10.52 -18.43 -13.00
N SER A 314 -10.77 -19.28 -14.01
CA SER A 314 -12.11 -19.79 -14.35
C SER A 314 -12.79 -20.49 -13.18
N LYS A 315 -12.01 -21.11 -12.29
CA LYS A 315 -12.48 -21.76 -11.04
C LYS A 315 -12.64 -20.79 -9.86
N GLY A 316 -12.45 -19.50 -10.08
CA GLY A 316 -12.44 -18.48 -9.04
C GLY A 316 -11.08 -18.34 -8.33
N LEU A 317 -10.99 -17.31 -7.51
CA LEU A 317 -9.82 -17.01 -6.68
C LEU A 317 -9.88 -17.82 -5.37
N PRO A 318 -8.73 -18.31 -4.85
CA PRO A 318 -8.69 -19.06 -3.59
C PRO A 318 -9.15 -18.19 -2.42
N LYS A 319 -9.74 -18.82 -1.40
CA LYS A 319 -10.15 -18.12 -0.17
C LYS A 319 -8.92 -17.60 0.59
N PRO A 320 -8.84 -16.30 0.94
CA PRO A 320 -7.76 -15.75 1.77
C PRO A 320 -7.69 -16.38 3.15
N THR A 321 -6.51 -16.34 3.77
CA THR A 321 -6.27 -16.93 5.10
C THR A 321 -7.07 -16.26 6.21
N TRP A 322 -7.15 -14.92 6.22
CA TRP A 322 -7.90 -14.13 7.21
C TRP A 322 -9.41 -14.33 7.13
N ALA A 323 -9.94 -14.83 6.01
CA ALA A 323 -11.37 -15.11 5.84
C ALA A 323 -11.85 -16.35 6.64
N ASN A 324 -10.95 -17.01 7.38
CA ASN A 324 -11.33 -18.03 8.36
C ASN A 324 -11.87 -17.38 9.65
N ASP A 325 -11.37 -16.19 9.98
CA ASP A 325 -11.65 -15.52 11.24
C ASP A 325 -12.62 -14.33 11.06
N TYR A 326 -12.65 -13.73 9.86
CA TYR A 326 -13.47 -12.57 9.52
C TYR A 326 -14.32 -12.80 8.25
N PRO A 327 -15.47 -12.10 8.09
CA PRO A 327 -16.21 -12.09 6.83
C PRO A 327 -15.30 -11.66 5.68
N MET A 328 -15.22 -12.47 4.63
CA MET A 328 -14.48 -12.11 3.43
C MET A 328 -15.16 -10.92 2.79
N THR A 329 -14.46 -9.80 2.69
CA THR A 329 -14.90 -8.60 1.97
C THR A 329 -14.11 -8.37 0.69
N SER A 330 -12.92 -8.94 0.55
CA SER A 330 -11.99 -8.57 -0.52
C SER A 330 -11.22 -9.78 -1.07
N ALA A 331 -10.86 -9.72 -2.35
CA ALA A 331 -9.90 -10.63 -2.98
C ALA A 331 -8.44 -10.24 -2.62
N THR A 332 -8.16 -10.09 -1.33
CA THR A 332 -6.84 -9.70 -0.81
C THR A 332 -6.20 -10.82 0.01
N TYR A 333 -4.92 -11.07 -0.23
CA TYR A 333 -4.11 -12.09 0.43
C TYR A 333 -3.05 -11.40 1.26
N ILE A 334 -3.00 -11.75 2.54
CA ILE A 334 -2.16 -11.06 3.52
C ILE A 334 -1.35 -12.09 4.29
N TRP A 335 -0.07 -11.80 4.46
CA TRP A 335 0.75 -12.41 5.48
C TRP A 335 1.42 -11.33 6.31
N GLU A 336 1.27 -11.44 7.62
CA GLU A 336 2.01 -10.66 8.61
C GLU A 336 2.78 -11.66 9.48
N GLY A 337 3.99 -11.28 9.92
CA GLY A 337 4.78 -12.09 10.85
C GLY A 337 3.98 -12.45 12.11
N ALA A 338 4.32 -13.56 12.76
CA ALA A 338 3.59 -14.06 13.93
C ALA A 338 3.51 -13.03 15.05
N ASN A 339 2.38 -12.32 15.14
CA ASN A 339 1.80 -11.71 16.33
C ASN A 339 2.74 -11.01 17.34
N GLY A 340 3.82 -10.33 16.94
CA GLY A 340 4.77 -9.78 17.92
C GLY A 340 5.22 -10.80 18.98
N GLN A 341 5.11 -12.10 18.66
CA GLN A 341 5.51 -13.17 19.54
C GLN A 341 6.90 -13.59 19.10
N ASP A 342 7.81 -13.24 19.99
CA ASP A 342 9.17 -13.75 20.11
C ASP A 342 10.24 -12.94 19.36
N GLU A 343 10.51 -11.73 19.87
CA GLU A 343 11.81 -11.04 19.70
C GLU A 343 13.00 -11.96 20.03
N ALA A 344 12.81 -13.02 20.84
CA ALA A 344 13.87 -13.97 21.18
C ALA A 344 14.03 -15.10 20.14
N SER A 345 13.08 -15.31 19.23
CA SER A 345 13.18 -16.38 18.20
C SER A 345 14.10 -16.03 17.04
N ARG A 346 14.41 -14.74 16.81
CA ARG A 346 15.33 -14.23 15.74
C ARG A 346 15.24 -15.00 14.41
N GLN A 347 14.06 -15.50 14.05
CA GLN A 347 13.92 -16.14 12.75
C GLN A 347 13.95 -15.03 11.71
N PRO A 348 14.81 -15.12 10.69
CA PRO A 348 14.86 -14.11 9.64
C PRO A 348 13.49 -14.01 8.98
N MET A 349 13.08 -12.80 8.61
CA MET A 349 11.86 -12.59 7.83
C MET A 349 11.87 -13.53 6.62
N PRO A 350 10.78 -14.27 6.35
CA PRO A 350 10.71 -15.16 5.20
C PRO A 350 10.99 -14.41 3.90
N SER A 351 11.43 -15.11 2.86
CA SER A 351 11.53 -14.49 1.53
C SER A 351 10.15 -14.02 1.05
N ILE A 352 10.10 -13.03 0.16
CA ILE A 352 8.82 -12.55 -0.43
C ILE A 352 8.03 -13.68 -1.11
N VAL A 353 8.72 -14.68 -1.68
CA VAL A 353 8.11 -15.90 -2.23
C VAL A 353 7.39 -16.70 -1.14
N GLU A 354 8.07 -16.90 -0.01
CA GLU A 354 7.52 -17.66 1.11
C GLU A 354 6.36 -16.91 1.78
N MET A 355 6.47 -15.59 1.95
CA MET A 355 5.35 -14.77 2.44
C MET A 355 4.12 -14.90 1.52
N GLY A 356 4.31 -14.85 0.20
CA GLY A 356 3.22 -15.07 -0.76
C GLY A 356 2.60 -16.46 -0.66
N ARG A 357 3.42 -17.50 -0.43
CA ARG A 357 2.93 -18.86 -0.18
C ARG A 357 2.08 -18.94 1.09
N LEU A 358 2.55 -18.33 2.18
CA LEU A 358 1.85 -18.29 3.46
C LEU A 358 0.55 -17.47 3.39
N ALA A 359 0.54 -16.39 2.61
CA ALA A 359 -0.64 -15.57 2.33
C ALA A 359 -1.69 -16.29 1.46
N LYS A 360 -1.33 -17.41 0.82
CA LYS A 360 -2.08 -18.07 -0.26
C LYS A 360 -2.31 -17.18 -1.47
N ASP A 361 -1.32 -16.35 -1.82
CA ASP A 361 -1.38 -15.53 -3.02
C ASP A 361 -1.57 -16.41 -4.27
N PRO A 362 -2.63 -16.17 -5.08
CA PRO A 362 -2.90 -16.91 -6.31
C PRO A 362 -1.74 -16.89 -7.31
N ARG A 363 -0.95 -15.81 -7.34
CA ARG A 363 0.19 -15.62 -8.23
C ARG A 363 1.33 -14.93 -7.51
N ARG A 364 2.45 -15.63 -7.39
CA ARG A 364 3.64 -15.13 -6.70
C ARG A 364 4.72 -14.67 -7.68
N ILE A 365 5.74 -14.00 -7.16
CA ILE A 365 6.89 -13.53 -7.96
C ILE A 365 7.59 -14.65 -8.72
N ASP A 366 7.75 -15.84 -8.11
CA ASP A 366 8.44 -16.98 -8.69
C ASP A 366 7.70 -17.58 -9.90
N GLN A 367 6.47 -17.12 -10.15
CA GLN A 367 5.63 -17.55 -11.25
C GLN A 367 5.52 -16.47 -12.35
N MET A 368 6.14 -15.30 -12.16
CA MET A 368 6.13 -14.24 -13.16
C MET A 368 7.17 -14.54 -14.26
N PRO A 369 6.76 -14.57 -15.53
CA PRO A 369 7.68 -14.82 -16.63
C PRO A 369 8.61 -13.62 -16.85
N TYR A 370 9.78 -13.87 -17.45
CA TYR A 370 10.67 -12.86 -18.03
C TYR A 370 11.28 -11.81 -17.08
N VAL A 371 10.89 -11.74 -15.81
CA VAL A 371 11.50 -10.85 -14.80
C VAL A 371 12.81 -11.42 -14.25
N SER A 372 13.66 -10.54 -13.75
CA SER A 372 15.01 -10.83 -13.24
C SER A 372 15.24 -10.20 -11.87
N GLN A 373 16.42 -10.46 -11.29
CA GLN A 373 16.84 -9.95 -9.99
C GLN A 373 18.25 -9.34 -10.11
N LEU A 374 18.49 -8.28 -9.34
CA LEU A 374 19.81 -7.65 -9.23
C LEU A 374 20.16 -7.41 -7.76
N ASP A 375 21.19 -8.08 -7.28
CA ASP A 375 21.77 -7.84 -5.96
C ASP A 375 22.84 -6.74 -6.06
N VAL A 376 22.59 -5.60 -5.43
CA VAL A 376 23.54 -4.49 -5.33
C VAL A 376 24.17 -4.49 -3.94
N SER A 377 25.49 -4.53 -3.89
CA SER A 377 26.28 -4.34 -2.65
C SER A 377 27.09 -3.06 -2.74
N VAL A 378 27.13 -2.28 -1.66
CA VAL A 378 27.84 -1.00 -1.60
C VAL A 378 28.87 -1.04 -0.47
N LYS A 379 30.13 -0.76 -0.80
CA LYS A 379 31.17 -0.58 0.21
C LYS A 379 31.17 0.88 0.67
N ARG A 380 30.60 1.12 1.85
CA ARG A 380 30.63 2.44 2.50
C ARG A 380 32.06 2.83 2.87
N THR A 381 32.39 4.10 2.69
CA THR A 381 33.70 4.67 3.06
C THR A 381 33.59 5.41 4.39
N SER A 382 34.69 5.94 4.92
CA SER A 382 34.63 6.82 6.09
C SER A 382 33.77 8.07 5.84
N LEU A 383 33.67 8.51 4.58
CA LEU A 383 32.88 9.65 4.15
C LEU A 383 31.37 9.37 4.16
N THR A 384 30.97 8.15 3.80
CA THR A 384 29.57 7.76 3.56
C THR A 384 29.01 6.81 4.62
N LYS A 385 29.75 6.60 5.72
CA LYS A 385 29.31 5.78 6.84
C LYS A 385 28.16 6.48 7.58
N GLY A 386 27.07 5.75 7.82
CA GLY A 386 25.91 6.26 8.55
C GLY A 386 25.00 7.19 7.73
N LYS A 387 25.20 7.26 6.41
CA LYS A 387 24.37 8.06 5.49
C LYS A 387 23.34 7.21 4.76
N LYS A 388 22.19 7.77 4.42
CA LYS A 388 21.25 7.09 3.52
C LYS A 388 21.89 6.89 2.15
N LEU A 389 21.46 5.86 1.41
CA LEU A 389 21.89 5.68 0.02
C LEU A 389 20.68 5.66 -0.91
N LEU A 390 20.69 6.51 -1.91
CA LEU A 390 19.77 6.44 -3.05
C LEU A 390 20.40 5.50 -4.09
N VAL A 391 19.69 4.44 -4.48
CA VAL A 391 20.23 3.38 -5.36
C VAL A 391 19.41 3.32 -6.65
N TYR A 392 19.82 4.08 -7.65
CA TYR A 392 19.01 4.33 -8.83
C TYR A 392 19.40 3.47 -10.04
N LEU A 393 18.39 2.97 -10.75
CA LEU A 393 18.53 2.38 -12.07
C LEU A 393 17.85 3.29 -13.10
N SER A 394 18.60 3.73 -14.10
CA SER A 394 18.12 4.64 -15.16
C SER A 394 18.48 4.14 -16.56
N ARG A 395 17.73 4.60 -17.57
CA ARG A 395 18.07 4.38 -18.99
C ARG A 395 19.33 5.14 -19.38
N ASP A 396 19.45 6.40 -18.94
CA ASP A 396 20.59 7.27 -19.24
C ASP A 396 21.46 7.50 -18.01
N ALA A 397 22.73 7.82 -18.23
CA ALA A 397 23.66 8.03 -17.11
C ALA A 397 23.34 9.33 -16.37
N LEU A 398 23.16 9.26 -15.04
CA LEU A 398 23.00 10.45 -14.20
C LEU A 398 24.33 11.13 -13.87
N VAL A 399 25.44 10.38 -14.02
CA VAL A 399 26.81 10.82 -13.73
C VAL A 399 27.72 10.67 -14.96
N ASP A 400 28.71 11.54 -15.04
CA ASP A 400 29.77 11.50 -16.06
C ASP A 400 30.76 10.34 -15.80
N ALA A 401 31.76 10.19 -16.67
CA ALA A 401 32.76 9.13 -16.53
C ALA A 401 33.58 9.20 -15.23
N ARG A 402 33.65 10.37 -14.58
CA ARG A 402 34.34 10.59 -13.30
C ARG A 402 33.39 10.45 -12.11
N GLY A 403 32.12 10.17 -12.33
CA GLY A 403 31.11 10.01 -11.30
C GLY A 403 30.42 11.31 -10.88
N ARG A 404 30.68 12.44 -11.54
CA ARG A 404 30.01 13.70 -11.18
C ARG A 404 28.64 13.78 -11.82
N PHE A 405 27.65 14.33 -11.13
CA PHE A 405 26.32 14.60 -11.67
C PHE A 405 26.44 15.35 -13.01
N ILE A 406 25.62 14.93 -13.97
CA ILE A 406 25.42 15.67 -15.20
C ILE A 406 24.37 16.74 -14.90
N LYS A 407 24.85 17.95 -14.63
CA LYS A 407 24.08 18.99 -13.95
C LYS A 407 23.44 20.03 -14.85
N GLN A 408 22.36 20.62 -14.34
CA GLN A 408 21.80 21.90 -14.75
C GLN A 408 21.41 22.67 -13.47
N TYR A 409 21.86 23.92 -13.35
CA TYR A 409 21.68 24.75 -12.14
C TYR A 409 22.14 24.12 -10.82
N GLY A 410 23.14 23.24 -10.85
CA GLY A 410 23.67 22.57 -9.65
C GLY A 410 23.05 21.21 -9.34
N TYR A 411 21.89 20.90 -9.91
CA TYR A 411 21.18 19.62 -9.71
C TYR A 411 21.33 18.70 -10.91
N ILE A 412 21.02 17.41 -10.76
CA ILE A 412 20.93 16.49 -11.91
C ILE A 412 19.92 17.07 -12.91
N ARG A 413 20.27 17.04 -14.19
CA ARG A 413 19.34 17.44 -15.25
C ARG A 413 18.02 16.69 -15.15
N GLU A 414 16.91 17.41 -15.20
CA GLU A 414 15.56 16.86 -15.11
C GLU A 414 15.27 15.83 -16.21
N ASP A 415 15.74 16.06 -17.43
CA ASP A 415 15.55 15.12 -18.53
C ASP A 415 16.26 13.77 -18.30
N LEU A 416 17.31 13.74 -17.48
CA LEU A 416 17.97 12.51 -17.05
C LEU A 416 17.22 11.85 -15.89
N LEU A 417 16.68 12.62 -14.94
CA LEU A 417 15.83 12.10 -13.87
C LEU A 417 14.58 11.42 -14.43
N ASN A 418 13.99 11.98 -15.48
CA ASN A 418 12.86 11.37 -16.20
C ASN A 418 13.21 10.00 -16.83
N THR A 419 14.48 9.59 -16.86
CA THR A 419 14.91 8.26 -17.33
C THR A 419 15.04 7.21 -16.23
N LEU A 420 14.77 7.57 -14.98
CA LEU A 420 14.76 6.64 -13.85
C LEU A 420 13.69 5.57 -14.03
N LEU A 421 14.09 4.31 -13.86
CA LEU A 421 13.22 3.14 -13.94
C LEU A 421 13.02 2.47 -12.57
N SER A 422 13.93 2.71 -11.63
CA SER A 422 13.80 2.30 -10.23
C SER A 422 14.65 3.21 -9.35
N PHE A 423 14.12 3.58 -8.18
CA PHE A 423 14.70 4.61 -7.31
C PHE A 423 14.58 4.30 -5.80
N PRO A 424 15.00 3.11 -5.31
CA PRO A 424 14.99 2.76 -3.89
C PRO A 424 15.97 3.55 -3.02
N GLU A 425 15.64 3.62 -1.73
CA GLU A 425 16.47 4.17 -0.67
C GLU A 425 16.91 3.09 0.33
N LEU A 426 18.19 3.08 0.68
CA LEU A 426 18.73 2.28 1.77
C LEU A 426 18.93 3.13 3.03
N ALA A 427 18.41 2.63 4.16
CA ALA A 427 18.66 3.21 5.47
C ALA A 427 20.16 3.31 5.82
N LYS A 428 20.47 4.17 6.79
CA LYS A 428 21.84 4.61 7.17
C LYS A 428 22.86 3.48 7.38
N ASN A 429 22.42 2.31 7.84
CA ASN A 429 23.26 1.16 8.14
C ASN A 429 23.15 0.02 7.11
N GLN A 430 22.25 0.12 6.15
CA GLN A 430 22.10 -0.89 5.09
C GLN A 430 23.14 -0.64 3.99
N SER A 431 23.68 -1.71 3.41
CA SER A 431 24.70 -1.66 2.36
C SER A 431 24.42 -2.64 1.22
N ARG A 432 23.23 -3.24 1.23
CA ARG A 432 22.79 -4.19 0.21
C ARG A 432 21.34 -3.90 -0.12
N PHE A 433 21.04 -3.87 -1.41
CA PHE A 433 19.67 -3.84 -1.91
C PHE A 433 19.48 -4.95 -2.94
N LYS A 434 18.29 -5.54 -2.98
CA LYS A 434 17.92 -6.51 -4.00
C LYS A 434 16.73 -5.99 -4.78
N PHE A 435 16.96 -5.64 -6.04
CA PHE A 435 15.87 -5.37 -6.96
C PHE A 435 15.14 -6.67 -7.26
N THR A 436 13.83 -6.66 -7.02
CA THR A 436 12.93 -7.77 -7.35
C THR A 436 12.05 -7.36 -8.52
N TYR A 437 11.53 -8.34 -9.28
CA TYR A 437 10.71 -8.08 -10.46
C TYR A 437 11.37 -7.17 -11.52
N LEU A 438 12.70 -7.19 -11.63
CA LEU A 438 13.42 -6.29 -12.52
C LEU A 438 13.23 -6.70 -13.97
N HIS A 439 12.74 -5.79 -14.79
CA HIS A 439 12.67 -6.00 -16.24
C HIS A 439 14.07 -6.27 -16.82
N PRO A 440 14.24 -7.19 -17.78
CA PRO A 440 15.53 -7.36 -18.46
C PRO A 440 15.90 -6.13 -19.28
N GLY A 441 17.20 -5.87 -19.39
CA GLY A 441 17.71 -4.73 -20.16
C GLY A 441 19.04 -4.19 -19.70
N SER A 442 19.48 -3.11 -20.33
CA SER A 442 20.66 -2.34 -19.92
C SER A 442 20.25 -1.18 -19.03
N TYR A 443 21.04 -0.94 -17.99
CA TYR A 443 20.81 0.10 -16.99
C TYR A 443 22.11 0.84 -16.70
N TYR A 444 21.99 2.12 -16.34
CA TYR A 444 22.99 2.78 -15.52
C TYR A 444 22.60 2.66 -14.05
N LEU A 445 23.55 2.19 -13.25
CA LEU A 445 23.42 2.16 -11.79
C LEU A 445 24.13 3.38 -11.22
N THR A 446 23.40 4.18 -10.45
CA THR A 446 23.93 5.33 -9.72
C THR A 446 23.57 5.17 -8.25
N VAL A 447 24.58 5.00 -7.40
CA VAL A 447 24.44 5.06 -5.94
C VAL A 447 24.91 6.42 -5.46
N ILE A 448 24.08 7.06 -4.64
CA ILE A 448 24.29 8.40 -4.11
C ILE A 448 24.22 8.27 -2.59
N ALA A 449 25.27 8.65 -1.88
CA ALA A 449 25.18 8.90 -0.45
C ALA A 449 24.67 10.32 -0.25
N ASP A 450 23.48 10.39 0.34
CA ASP A 450 22.81 11.61 0.75
C ASP A 450 23.56 12.20 1.94
N MET A 451 24.26 13.31 1.71
CA MET A 451 25.20 13.87 2.66
C MET A 451 24.56 14.88 3.62
N ASP A 452 23.50 15.55 3.20
CA ASP A 452 22.76 16.55 3.97
C ASP A 452 21.41 16.04 4.50
N ASP A 453 21.08 14.77 4.25
CA ASP A 453 19.88 14.08 4.72
C ASP A 453 18.59 14.74 4.16
N ASP A 454 18.65 15.27 2.93
CA ASP A 454 17.52 15.92 2.25
C ASP A 454 16.62 14.94 1.47
N GLY A 455 17.09 13.71 1.23
CA GLY A 455 16.35 12.64 0.55
C GLY A 455 16.39 12.69 -0.98
N PHE A 456 17.15 13.60 -1.60
CA PHE A 456 17.23 13.77 -3.05
C PHE A 456 18.67 13.93 -3.54
N PRO A 457 18.97 13.67 -4.83
CA PRO A 457 20.28 13.96 -5.37
C PRO A 457 20.59 15.47 -5.38
N SER A 458 21.51 15.93 -4.52
CA SER A 458 21.76 17.35 -4.27
C SER A 458 23.25 17.73 -4.31
N PRO A 459 23.59 19.03 -4.48
CA PRO A 459 24.99 19.49 -4.38
C PRO A 459 25.63 19.12 -3.03
N GLY A 460 26.83 18.53 -3.06
CA GLY A 460 27.51 18.06 -1.86
C GLY A 460 27.45 16.55 -1.65
N ASP A 461 26.51 15.86 -2.31
CA ASP A 461 26.36 14.41 -2.28
C ASP A 461 27.55 13.66 -2.82
N VAL A 462 27.68 12.39 -2.40
CA VAL A 462 28.79 11.53 -2.79
C VAL A 462 28.33 10.37 -3.67
N THR A 463 28.92 10.26 -4.85
CA THR A 463 28.64 9.24 -5.87
C THR A 463 29.88 8.41 -6.18
N HIS A 464 29.77 7.58 -7.22
CA HIS A 464 30.84 6.72 -7.74
C HIS A 464 30.98 6.88 -9.25
N SER A 465 32.06 6.31 -9.82
CA SER A 465 32.28 6.34 -11.27
C SER A 465 31.14 5.65 -12.04
N ARG A 466 30.83 6.16 -13.24
CA ARG A 466 29.69 5.67 -14.04
C ARG A 466 29.71 4.15 -14.22
N ARG A 467 28.61 3.50 -13.82
CA ARG A 467 28.43 2.05 -13.93
C ARG A 467 27.27 1.70 -14.85
N LYS A 468 27.57 1.04 -15.98
CA LYS A 468 26.57 0.40 -16.85
C LYS A 468 26.51 -1.10 -16.56
N LEU A 469 25.31 -1.66 -16.54
CA LEU A 469 25.08 -3.10 -16.37
C LEU A 469 24.01 -3.59 -17.35
N THR A 470 24.01 -4.90 -17.59
CA THR A 470 22.98 -5.58 -18.39
C THR A 470 22.42 -6.73 -17.59
N VAL A 471 21.10 -6.80 -17.48
CA VAL A 471 20.36 -7.86 -16.79
C VAL A 471 19.70 -8.74 -17.85
N SER A 472 20.11 -10.01 -17.88
CA SER A 472 19.53 -10.99 -18.80
C SER A 472 18.14 -11.43 -18.32
N PRO A 473 17.24 -11.89 -19.20
CA PRO A 473 15.94 -12.43 -18.79
C PRO A 473 16.05 -13.61 -17.82
N SER A 474 15.12 -13.69 -16.86
CA SER A 474 15.02 -14.78 -15.89
C SER A 474 16.35 -15.10 -15.18
N SER A 475 17.11 -14.05 -14.85
CA SER A 475 18.44 -14.19 -14.25
C SER A 475 18.52 -13.51 -12.88
N THR A 476 19.47 -13.96 -12.08
CA THR A 476 19.92 -13.26 -10.87
C THR A 476 21.34 -12.79 -11.12
N SER A 477 21.54 -11.47 -11.11
CA SER A 477 22.86 -10.84 -11.29
C SER A 477 23.28 -10.13 -10.01
N SER A 478 24.58 -9.86 -9.85
CA SER A 478 25.08 -9.11 -8.71
C SER A 478 26.11 -8.06 -9.14
N VAL A 479 26.18 -6.95 -8.40
CA VAL A 479 27.15 -5.87 -8.64
C VAL A 479 27.59 -5.27 -7.31
N THR A 480 28.87 -4.91 -7.22
CA THR A 480 29.45 -4.25 -6.06
C THR A 480 29.98 -2.86 -6.44
N ILE A 481 29.56 -1.83 -5.72
CA ILE A 481 30.12 -0.47 -5.79
C ILE A 481 31.18 -0.33 -4.69
N ASN A 482 32.42 -0.02 -5.08
CA ASN A 482 33.57 0.04 -4.18
C ASN A 482 34.17 1.45 -4.03
N ASP A 483 33.69 2.41 -4.82
CA ASP A 483 34.29 3.72 -5.07
C ASP A 483 33.30 4.87 -4.82
N LEU A 484 32.47 4.74 -3.78
CA LEU A 484 31.52 5.79 -3.36
C LEU A 484 32.27 6.94 -2.65
N THR A 485 32.96 7.75 -3.45
CA THR A 485 33.94 8.76 -3.01
C THR A 485 33.89 10.10 -3.75
N VAL A 486 33.09 10.22 -4.82
CA VAL A 486 33.09 11.41 -5.68
C VAL A 486 32.10 12.44 -5.15
N ARG A 487 32.58 13.61 -4.69
CA ARG A 487 31.72 14.70 -4.20
C ARG A 487 31.17 15.54 -5.37
N ASN A 488 29.89 15.90 -5.31
CA ASN A 488 29.14 16.58 -6.38
C ASN A 488 28.91 18.07 -6.18
#